data_AF-D9PWB2-F1
#
_entry.id   AF-D9PWB2-F1
#
_cell.length_a   1.000
_cell.length_b   1.000
_cell.length_c   1.000
_cell.angle_alpha   90.00
_cell.angle_beta   90.00
_cell.angle_gamma   90.00
#
_symmetry.space_group_name_H-M   'P 1'
#
loop_
_entity.id
_entity.type
_entity.pdbx_description
1 polymer ?
#
loop_
_entity_poly.entity_id
_entity_poly.type
_entity_poly.pdbx_seq_one_letter_code
_entity_poly.pdbx_strand_id
1 'polypeptide(L)' 'MVETKTFRILEDVADLEEKIKKYESEADQELVINWIYDTLEILRSVGNLLEEIEDRLDLLEEETEEKEF' A
#
# COMPACT_ATOMS: atom_id res chain seq x y z
N MET A 1 0.22 18.62 -7.62
CA MET A 1 1.13 17.45 -7.58
C MET A 1 0.33 16.27 -8.10
N VAL A 2 0.90 15.46 -8.99
CA VAL A 2 0.26 14.20 -9.38
C VAL A 2 0.43 13.25 -8.21
N GLU A 3 -0.67 13.01 -7.50
CA GLU A 3 -0.73 12.07 -6.38
C GLU A 3 -0.45 10.66 -6.92
N THR A 4 0.62 10.03 -6.46
CA THR A 4 0.99 8.68 -6.89
C THR A 4 0.25 7.64 -6.05
N LYS A 5 0.11 6.41 -6.56
CA LYS A 5 -0.44 5.29 -5.79
C LYS A 5 0.28 5.10 -4.45
N THR A 6 1.59 5.33 -4.41
CA THR A 6 2.40 5.29 -3.18
C THR A 6 1.99 6.38 -2.19
N PHE A 7 1.73 7.62 -2.65
CA PHE A 7 1.26 8.70 -1.76
C PHE A 7 -0.08 8.36 -1.12
N ARG A 8 -1.02 7.78 -1.88
CA ARG A 8 -2.33 7.34 -1.33
C ARG A 8 -2.19 6.28 -0.25
N ILE A 9 -1.36 5.26 -0.48
CA ILE A 9 -1.10 4.22 0.52
C ILE A 9 -0.52 4.85 1.81
N LEU A 10 0.39 5.82 1.68
CA LEU A 10 0.96 6.51 2.84
C LEU A 10 -0.06 7.38 3.58
N GLU A 11 -0.97 8.02 2.85
CA GLU A 11 -2.09 8.76 3.44
C GLU A 11 -3.04 7.81 4.18
N ASP A 12 -3.43 6.69 3.58
CA ASP A 12 -4.29 5.68 4.22
C ASP A 12 -3.68 5.14 5.52
N VAL A 13 -2.35 4.90 5.52
CA VAL A 13 -1.61 4.49 6.72
C VAL A 13 -1.63 5.58 7.79
N ALA A 14 -1.35 6.84 7.41
CA ALA A 14 -1.35 7.95 8.36
C ALA A 14 -2.73 8.19 8.98
N ASP A 15 -3.79 8.08 8.17
CA ASP A 15 -5.17 8.20 8.61
C ASP A 15 -5.55 7.09 9.59
N LEU A 16 -5.16 5.83 9.32
CA LEU A 16 -5.39 4.72 10.22
C LEU A 16 -4.62 4.89 11.53
N GLU A 17 -3.36 5.33 11.46
CA GLU A 17 -2.54 5.60 12.65
C GLU A 17 -3.18 6.70 13.53
N GLU A 18 -3.68 7.77 12.93
CA GLU A 18 -4.37 8.85 13.66
C GLU A 18 -5.66 8.32 14.32
N LYS A 19 -6.46 7.54 13.60
CA LYS A 19 -7.68 6.93 14.15
C LYS A 19 -7.36 6.03 15.35
N ILE A 20 -6.34 5.17 15.23
CA ILE A 20 -5.92 4.29 16.33
C ILE A 20 -5.50 5.12 17.53
N LYS A 21 -4.62 6.11 17.37
CA LYS A 21 -4.15 6.97 18.48
C LYS A 21 -5.30 7.73 19.15
N LYS A 22 -6.27 8.19 18.37
CA LYS A 22 -7.38 9.00 18.86
C LYS A 22 -8.40 8.18 19.64
N TYR A 23 -8.63 6.94 19.24
CA TYR A 23 -9.72 6.10 19.77
C TYR A 23 -9.24 4.86 20.52
N GLU A 24 -7.94 4.66 20.72
CA GLU A 24 -7.34 3.56 21.47
C GLU A 24 -8.03 3.29 22.81
N SER A 25 -8.27 4.33 23.61
CA SER A 25 -8.88 4.19 24.94
C SER A 25 -10.37 3.85 24.92
N GLU A 26 -11.02 4.04 23.77
CA GLU A 26 -12.45 3.81 23.55
C GLU A 26 -12.68 2.58 22.67
N ALA A 27 -11.61 1.86 22.28
CA ALA A 27 -11.69 0.79 21.32
C ALA A 27 -12.40 -0.43 21.90
N ASP A 28 -13.54 -0.78 21.29
CA ASP A 28 -14.18 -2.06 21.48
C ASP A 28 -13.68 -3.09 20.46
N GLN A 29 -14.16 -4.33 20.60
CA GLN A 29 -13.75 -5.43 19.73
C GLN A 29 -14.12 -5.18 18.25
N GLU A 30 -15.24 -4.51 17.99
CA GLU A 30 -15.69 -4.21 16.63
C GLU A 30 -14.78 -3.18 15.97
N LEU A 31 -14.40 -2.12 16.69
CA LEU A 31 -13.47 -1.11 16.21
C LEU A 31 -12.09 -1.70 15.90
N VAL A 32 -11.57 -2.56 16.77
CA VAL A 32 -10.29 -3.26 16.55
C VAL A 32 -10.37 -4.16 15.31
N ILE A 33 -11.47 -4.90 15.11
CA ILE A 33 -11.68 -5.72 13.92
C ILE A 33 -11.69 -4.86 12.65
N ASN A 34 -12.33 -3.70 12.68
CA ASN A 34 -12.34 -2.76 11.55
C ASN A 34 -10.92 -2.28 11.22
N TRP A 35 -10.11 -1.90 12.21
CA TRP A 35 -8.71 -1.51 11.97
C TRP A 35 -7.86 -2.65 11.40
N ILE A 36 -8.13 -3.90 11.78
CA ILE A 36 -7.46 -5.06 11.19
C ILE A 36 -7.85 -5.18 9.71
N TYR A 37 -9.13 -5.02 9.36
CA TYR A 37 -9.56 -5.04 7.96
C TYR A 37 -8.94 -3.90 7.15
N ASP A 38 -8.91 -2.68 7.68
CA ASP A 38 -8.27 -1.52 7.05
C ASP A 38 -6.78 -1.80 6.79
N THR A 39 -6.09 -2.42 7.77
CA THR A 39 -4.68 -2.83 7.62
C THR A 39 -4.50 -3.86 6.51
N LEU A 40 -5.38 -4.87 6.43
CA LEU A 40 -5.32 -5.89 5.38
C LEU A 40 -5.57 -5.30 3.98
N GLU A 41 -6.44 -4.29 3.88
CA GLU A 41 -6.69 -3.58 2.63
C GLU A 41 -5.47 -2.76 2.18
N ILE A 42 -4.85 -2.02 3.11
CA ILE A 42 -3.60 -1.29 2.85
C ILE A 42 -2.51 -2.26 2.36
N LEU A 43 -2.34 -3.41 3.02
CA LEU A 43 -1.36 -4.43 2.62
C LEU A 43 -1.63 -4.99 1.22
N ARG A 44 -2.91 -5.18 0.85
CA ARG A 44 -3.27 -5.60 -0.51
C ARG A 44 -2.86 -4.54 -1.54
N SER A 45 -3.10 -3.26 -1.24
CA SER A 45 -2.68 -2.14 -2.11
C SER A 45 -1.16 -2.08 -2.29
N VAL A 46 -0.40 -2.34 -1.21
CA VAL A 46 1.07 -2.47 -1.30
C VAL A 46 1.46 -3.66 -2.18
N GLY A 47 0.83 -4.82 -2.00
CA GLY A 47 1.10 -6.01 -2.82
C GLY A 47 0.90 -5.75 -4.31
N ASN A 48 -0.23 -5.16 -4.70
CA ASN A 48 -0.51 -4.80 -6.09
C ASN A 48 0.52 -3.80 -6.66
N LEU A 49 0.99 -2.85 -5.84
CA LEU A 49 2.02 -1.91 -6.27
C LEU A 49 3.36 -2.63 -6.53
N LEU A 50 3.69 -3.63 -5.72
CA LEU A 50 4.90 -4.44 -5.90
C LEU A 50 4.83 -5.28 -7.17
N GLU A 51 3.69 -5.93 -7.44
CA GLU A 51 3.46 -6.66 -8.71
C GLU A 51 3.62 -5.73 -9.92
N GLU A 52 3.05 -4.52 -9.88
CA GLU A 52 3.24 -3.52 -10.96
C GLU A 52 4.69 -3.06 -11.13
N ILE A 53 5.49 -3.08 -10.06
CA ILE A 53 6.91 -2.75 -10.13
C ILE A 53 7.69 -3.92 -10.73
N GLU A 54 7.40 -5.14 -10.32
CA GLU A 54 8.00 -6.38 -10.85
C GLU A 54 7.76 -6.49 -12.36
N ASP A 55 6.50 -6.37 -12.80
CA ASP A 55 6.13 -6.38 -14.22
C ASP A 55 6.92 -5.35 -15.04
N ARG A 56 7.18 -4.17 -14.47
CA ARG A 56 7.95 -3.11 -15.14
C ARG A 56 9.44 -3.37 -15.16
N LEU A 57 9.98 -4.06 -14.16
CA LEU A 57 11.38 -4.45 -14.11
C LEU A 57 11.65 -5.54 -15.14
N ASP A 58 10.76 -6.54 -15.23
CA ASP A 58 10.87 -7.62 -16.21
C ASP A 58 10.90 -7.06 -17.65
N LEU A 59 9.99 -6.12 -17.97
CA LEU A 59 9.98 -5.45 -19.28
C LEU A 59 11.28 -4.68 -19.56
N LEU A 60 11.88 -4.05 -18.54
CA LEU A 60 13.15 -3.33 -18.70
C LEU A 60 14.33 -4.28 -18.90
N GLU A 61 14.31 -5.45 -18.24
CA GLU A 61 15.31 -6.50 -18.44
C GLU A 61 15.23 -7.04 -19.88
N GLU A 62 14.03 -7.37 -20.38
CA GLU A 62 13.81 -7.80 -21.77
C GLU A 62 14.32 -6.75 -22.78
N GLU A 63 13.95 -5.48 -22.61
CA GLU A 63 14.43 -4.40 -23.49
C GLU A 63 15.95 -4.20 -23.48
N THR A 64 16.61 -4.56 -22.36
CA THR A 64 18.06 -4.43 -22.22
C THR A 64 18.76 -5.60 -22.90
N GLU A 65 18.24 -6.82 -22.74
CA GLU A 65 18.77 -8.02 -23.41
C GLU A 65 18.63 -7.94 -24.94
N GLU A 66 17.51 -7.41 -25.46
CA GLU A 66 17.33 -7.21 -26.91
C GLU A 66 18.30 -6.19 -27.52
N LYS A 67 18.80 -5.22 -26.74
CA LYS A 67 19.73 -4.18 -27.21
C LYS A 67 21.20 -4.60 -27.21
N GLU A 68 21.57 -5.69 -26.53
CA GLU A 68 22.94 -6.20 -26.51
C GLU A 68 23.31 -7.09 -27.72
N PHE A 69 22.38 -7.36 -28.64
CA PHE A 69 22.59 -8.16 -29.86
C PHE A 69 22.66 -7.35 -31.16
#